data_AF-A0A970KQH3-F1
#
_entry.id   AF-A0A970KQH3-F1
#
_cell.length_a   1.000
_cell.length_b   1.000
_cell.length_c   1.000
_cell.angle_alpha   90.00
_cell.angle_beta   90.00
_cell.angle_gamma   90.00
#
_symmetry.space_group_name_H-M   'P 1'
#
loop_
_entity.id
_entity.type
_entity.pdbx_description
1 polymer ?
#
loop_
_entity_poly.entity_id
_entity_poly.type
_entity_poly.pdbx_seq_one_letter_code
_entity_poly.pdbx_strand_id
1 'polypeptide(L)'
;MRRTILPLLSLLFAATIAPLAAAAPPDPFYLDLLREGERAFARGDVRGAARDLRLACFGLLDEPRLLAGCLGQLLLAQHAAGSGDEAAATATRLVEVEERFQGFSRAELPAATRTAVEERLAALLPAETLTRAPAFAALLAQRRAARLATLPERERARELERLATAEPGEPRWRLDLALIALDRGRAAEALTRLEGLPTEGRAACLRGEALAALGRCPEANPALAACAERVSALRFVRPRLACLVATGELEAAAAHLQSLPAAVRDDASLRRLRRDLERAQRESRAVPPTPVPPVPAERATPPVASETQPAPAGQPVVEPPSPVSLPDATPPTGGVTAAERARLDALTKQLAGARRAGELDAAFAEASALADRRPGLAEAQRVAGEIAYRMSRWREAATYLGRAGLDPAVRPELSFYLAVARFESGDLEGAKRALAGALPRLAPSPFVDSYRRRILAPEAGD
;
A
#
# COMPACT_ATOMS: atom_id res chain seq x y z
N MET A 1 55.30 13.77 26.60
CA MET A 1 56.19 12.76 25.98
C MET A 1 55.54 12.29 24.67
N ARG A 2 56.30 12.08 23.59
CA ARG A 2 55.76 11.56 22.30
C ARG A 2 55.86 10.02 22.28
N ARG A 3 54.89 9.34 21.65
CA ARG A 3 55.01 7.93 21.22
C ARG A 3 54.36 7.75 19.85
N THR A 4 55.12 7.21 18.90
CA THR A 4 54.78 6.99 17.49
C THR A 4 54.74 5.49 17.19
N ILE A 5 53.55 4.94 16.91
CA ILE A 5 53.23 3.51 16.68
C ILE A 5 51.98 3.49 15.76
N LEU A 6 51.85 2.73 14.68
CA LEU A 6 52.82 1.96 13.87
C LEU A 6 52.27 1.87 12.42
N PRO A 7 53.05 2.16 11.35
CA PRO A 7 52.55 2.17 9.98
C PRO A 7 52.72 0.81 9.28
N LEU A 8 51.82 -0.16 9.52
CA LEU A 8 51.94 -1.48 8.87
C LEU A 8 50.62 -2.28 8.82
N LEU A 9 49.77 -2.01 7.81
CA LEU A 9 48.59 -2.85 7.51
C LEU A 9 48.14 -2.75 6.03
N SER A 10 49.11 -2.81 5.12
CA SER A 10 48.90 -2.69 3.66
C SER A 10 49.18 -4.01 2.93
N LEU A 11 48.40 -5.06 3.22
CA LEU A 11 48.55 -6.37 2.59
C LEU A 11 47.22 -7.16 2.58
N LEU A 12 46.99 -7.91 1.50
CA LEU A 12 45.97 -8.95 1.36
C LEU A 12 44.50 -8.54 1.55
N PHE A 13 44.01 -7.68 0.64
CA PHE A 13 42.62 -7.77 0.17
C PHE A 13 42.58 -8.09 -1.33
N ALA A 14 43.15 -9.25 -1.68
CA ALA A 14 43.04 -9.82 -3.02
C ALA A 14 41.63 -10.41 -3.20
N ALA A 15 40.63 -9.53 -3.31
CA ALA A 15 39.25 -9.93 -3.54
C ALA A 15 39.14 -10.68 -4.87
N THR A 16 38.77 -11.96 -4.80
CA THR A 16 38.44 -12.76 -5.97
C THR A 16 37.16 -12.19 -6.59
N ILE A 17 37.32 -11.36 -7.63
CA ILE A 17 36.23 -10.90 -8.47
C ILE A 17 35.74 -12.10 -9.28
N ALA A 18 34.90 -12.93 -8.65
CA ALA A 18 34.11 -13.91 -9.37
C ALA A 18 33.28 -13.14 -10.41
N PRO A 19 33.30 -13.55 -11.70
CA PRO A 19 32.52 -12.86 -12.71
C PRO A 19 31.05 -12.99 -12.34
N LEU A 20 30.43 -11.85 -12.03
CA LEU A 20 28.97 -11.73 -11.96
C LEU A 20 28.44 -12.17 -13.32
N ALA A 21 27.88 -13.37 -13.38
CA ALA A 21 27.22 -13.88 -14.57
C ALA A 21 26.09 -12.89 -14.90
N ALA A 22 26.27 -12.13 -15.98
CA ALA A 22 25.24 -11.20 -16.44
C ALA A 22 23.97 -12.00 -16.71
N ALA A 23 22.86 -11.60 -16.08
CA ALA A 23 21.56 -12.19 -16.35
C ALA A 23 21.29 -12.07 -17.87
N ALA A 24 20.80 -13.14 -18.48
CA ALA A 24 20.33 -13.07 -19.86
C ALA A 24 19.17 -12.06 -19.91
N PRO A 25 19.15 -11.12 -20.86
CA PRO A 25 18.10 -10.11 -20.92
C PRO A 25 16.72 -10.77 -21.06
N PRO A 26 15.68 -10.27 -20.38
CA PRO A 26 14.36 -10.88 -20.40
C PRO A 26 13.80 -10.99 -21.82
N ASP A 27 13.16 -12.13 -22.12
CA ASP A 27 12.63 -12.44 -23.45
C ASP A 27 11.68 -11.33 -23.93
N PRO A 28 11.95 -10.71 -25.10
CA PRO A 28 11.13 -9.63 -25.67
C PRO A 28 9.63 -9.93 -25.72
N PHE A 29 9.21 -11.19 -25.83
CA PHE A 29 7.81 -11.59 -25.81
C PHE A 29 7.06 -11.13 -24.55
N TYR A 30 7.68 -11.23 -23.37
CA TYR A 30 7.05 -10.79 -22.12
C TYR A 30 7.07 -9.28 -21.95
N LEU A 31 8.08 -8.60 -22.50
CA LEU A 31 8.13 -7.13 -22.57
C LEU A 31 7.07 -6.58 -23.54
N ASP A 32 6.78 -7.30 -24.63
CA ASP A 32 5.69 -6.98 -25.56
C ASP A 32 4.31 -7.20 -24.91
N LEU A 33 4.13 -8.31 -24.18
CA LEU A 33 2.91 -8.56 -23.39
C LEU A 33 2.68 -7.51 -22.31
N LEU A 34 3.72 -7.10 -21.58
CA LEU A 34 3.65 -6.01 -20.60
C LEU A 34 3.13 -4.72 -21.27
N ARG A 35 3.78 -4.32 -22.36
CA ARG A 35 3.45 -3.08 -23.09
C ARG A 35 2.05 -3.11 -23.73
N GLU A 36 1.53 -4.26 -24.17
CA GLU A 36 0.14 -4.35 -24.65
C GLU A 36 -0.87 -4.43 -23.50
N GLY A 37 -0.54 -5.08 -22.39
CA GLY A 37 -1.36 -5.08 -21.17
C GLY A 37 -1.56 -3.68 -20.59
N GLU A 38 -0.51 -2.87 -20.55
CA GLU A 38 -0.58 -1.45 -20.15
C GLU A 38 -1.47 -0.63 -21.11
N ARG A 39 -1.35 -0.82 -22.43
CA ARG A 39 -2.22 -0.16 -23.42
C ARG A 39 -3.67 -0.62 -23.30
N ALA A 40 -3.92 -1.89 -23.05
CA ALA A 40 -5.26 -2.42 -22.83
C ALA A 40 -5.91 -1.78 -21.60
N PHE A 41 -5.15 -1.64 -20.50
CA PHE A 41 -5.60 -0.97 -19.29
C PHE A 41 -5.92 0.51 -19.55
N ALA A 42 -5.03 1.23 -20.26
CA ALA A 42 -5.23 2.63 -20.64
C ALA A 42 -6.43 2.85 -21.58
N ARG A 43 -6.86 1.83 -22.34
CA ARG A 43 -8.09 1.83 -23.16
C ARG A 43 -9.35 1.40 -22.40
N GLY A 44 -9.23 1.01 -21.12
CA GLY A 44 -10.35 0.49 -20.32
C GLY A 44 -10.67 -1.00 -20.52
N ASP A 45 -9.89 -1.74 -21.31
CA ASP A 45 -9.98 -3.21 -21.39
C ASP A 45 -9.26 -3.85 -20.19
N VAL A 46 -9.86 -3.68 -19.01
CA VAL A 46 -9.31 -4.13 -17.72
C VAL A 46 -9.17 -5.67 -17.65
N ARG A 47 -10.01 -6.41 -18.39
CA ARG A 47 -9.96 -7.89 -18.43
C ARG A 47 -8.88 -8.40 -19.36
N GLY A 48 -8.74 -7.82 -20.56
CA GLY A 48 -7.62 -8.10 -21.45
C GLY A 48 -6.29 -7.73 -20.80
N ALA A 49 -6.21 -6.55 -20.19
CA ALA A 49 -5.04 -6.09 -19.44
C ALA A 49 -4.62 -7.06 -18.33
N ALA A 50 -5.50 -7.39 -17.38
CA ALA A 50 -5.16 -8.28 -16.26
C ALA A 50 -4.67 -9.67 -16.72
N ARG A 51 -5.23 -10.17 -17.82
CA ARG A 51 -4.85 -11.45 -18.42
C ARG A 51 -3.49 -11.39 -19.11
N ASP A 52 -3.23 -10.35 -19.90
CA ASP A 52 -2.00 -10.24 -20.68
C ASP A 52 -0.81 -9.82 -19.78
N LEU A 53 -1.07 -8.97 -18.77
CA LEU A 53 -0.13 -8.66 -17.68
C LEU A 53 0.21 -9.91 -16.84
N ARG A 54 -0.75 -10.79 -16.53
CA ARG A 54 -0.47 -12.05 -15.82
C ARG A 54 0.52 -12.94 -16.58
N LEU A 55 0.41 -13.00 -17.90
CA LEU A 55 1.38 -13.71 -18.75
C LEU A 55 2.73 -12.98 -18.81
N ALA A 56 2.74 -11.65 -18.88
CA ALA A 56 3.97 -10.86 -18.83
C ALA A 56 4.76 -11.07 -17.51
N CYS A 57 4.09 -10.96 -16.36
CA CYS A 57 4.75 -11.07 -15.05
C CYS A 57 5.35 -12.47 -14.83
N PHE A 58 4.78 -13.51 -15.46
CA PHE A 58 5.31 -14.87 -15.40
C PHE A 58 6.72 -14.99 -16.01
N GLY A 59 6.97 -14.34 -17.15
CA GLY A 59 8.30 -14.34 -17.78
C GLY A 59 9.29 -13.33 -17.23
N LEU A 60 8.89 -12.57 -16.20
CA LEU A 60 9.72 -11.57 -15.51
C LEU A 60 10.16 -12.04 -14.11
N LEU A 61 9.91 -13.31 -13.74
CA LEU A 61 10.20 -13.84 -12.40
C LEU A 61 11.67 -13.70 -11.96
N ASP A 62 12.61 -13.81 -12.90
CA ASP A 62 14.05 -13.66 -12.65
C ASP A 62 14.52 -12.19 -12.68
N GLU A 63 13.62 -11.23 -12.91
CA GLU A 63 13.90 -9.79 -13.01
C GLU A 63 13.06 -8.97 -11.99
N PRO A 64 13.41 -8.96 -10.69
CA PRO A 64 12.52 -8.50 -9.61
C PRO A 64 12.01 -7.06 -9.72
N ARG A 65 12.73 -6.16 -10.41
CA ARG A 65 12.28 -4.77 -10.64
C ARG A 65 11.16 -4.71 -11.69
N LEU A 66 11.32 -5.43 -12.79
CA LEU A 66 10.32 -5.52 -13.86
C LEU A 66 9.12 -6.33 -13.39
N LEU A 67 9.34 -7.40 -12.61
CA LEU A 67 8.30 -8.15 -11.93
C LEU A 67 7.45 -7.24 -11.03
N ALA A 68 8.07 -6.44 -10.16
CA ALA A 68 7.34 -5.56 -9.25
C ALA A 68 6.55 -4.46 -10.00
N GLY A 69 7.09 -3.92 -11.08
CA GLY A 69 6.36 -3.01 -11.97
C GLY A 69 5.14 -3.68 -12.61
N CYS A 70 5.34 -4.88 -13.16
CA CYS A 70 4.28 -5.68 -13.78
C CYS A 70 3.19 -6.07 -12.78
N LEU A 71 3.56 -6.54 -11.58
CA LEU A 71 2.62 -6.87 -10.49
C LEU A 71 1.83 -5.63 -10.04
N GLY A 72 2.45 -4.44 -10.03
CA GLY A 72 1.76 -3.17 -9.79
C GLY A 72 0.67 -2.88 -10.82
N GLN A 73 0.99 -2.97 -12.11
CA GLN A 73 -0.01 -2.80 -13.19
C GLN A 73 -1.10 -3.87 -13.13
N LEU A 74 -0.72 -5.13 -12.86
CA LEU A 74 -1.65 -6.26 -12.73
C LEU A 74 -2.64 -6.05 -11.57
N LEU A 75 -2.16 -5.55 -10.43
CA LEU A 75 -2.99 -5.20 -9.27
C LEU A 75 -4.06 -4.17 -9.62
N LEU A 76 -3.69 -3.11 -10.35
CA LEU A 76 -4.62 -2.08 -10.80
C LEU A 76 -5.65 -2.63 -11.79
N ALA A 77 -5.21 -3.45 -12.76
CA ALA A 77 -6.10 -4.08 -13.74
C ALA A 77 -7.10 -5.05 -13.10
N GLN A 78 -6.65 -5.91 -12.18
CA GLN A 78 -7.51 -6.86 -11.46
C GLN A 78 -8.52 -6.15 -10.56
N HIS A 79 -8.09 -5.11 -9.84
CA HIS A 79 -8.99 -4.31 -9.01
C HIS A 79 -10.07 -3.61 -9.86
N ALA A 80 -9.69 -3.01 -11.00
CA ALA A 80 -10.64 -2.36 -11.91
C ALA A 80 -11.57 -3.36 -12.62
N ALA A 81 -11.14 -4.62 -12.79
CA ALA A 81 -11.98 -5.71 -13.31
C ALA A 81 -12.97 -6.31 -12.28
N GLY A 82 -12.85 -5.92 -11.00
CA GLY A 82 -13.65 -6.47 -9.89
C GLY A 82 -13.11 -7.77 -9.28
N SER A 83 -11.93 -8.24 -9.69
CA SER A 83 -11.31 -9.48 -9.23
C SER A 83 -10.66 -9.34 -7.85
N GLY A 84 -11.47 -9.13 -6.80
CA GLY A 84 -11.01 -8.81 -5.44
C GLY A 84 -9.97 -9.79 -4.87
N ASP A 85 -10.26 -11.09 -4.88
CA ASP A 85 -9.38 -12.12 -4.33
C ASP A 85 -8.07 -12.26 -5.13
N GLU A 86 -8.15 -12.15 -6.47
CA GLU A 86 -6.94 -12.18 -7.29
C GLU A 86 -6.06 -10.94 -7.07
N ALA A 87 -6.68 -9.77 -6.89
CA ALA A 87 -5.98 -8.53 -6.58
C ALA A 87 -5.29 -8.62 -5.21
N ALA A 88 -5.95 -9.18 -4.19
CA ALA A 88 -5.34 -9.45 -2.89
C ALA A 88 -4.14 -10.42 -3.00
N ALA A 89 -4.25 -11.48 -3.80
CA ALA A 89 -3.15 -12.41 -4.05
C ALA A 89 -1.96 -11.74 -4.77
N THR A 90 -2.23 -10.87 -5.76
CA THR A 90 -1.19 -10.07 -6.44
C THR A 90 -0.54 -9.05 -5.51
N ALA A 91 -1.32 -8.41 -4.63
CA ALA A 91 -0.84 -7.48 -3.61
C ALA A 91 0.16 -8.16 -2.65
N THR A 92 -0.17 -9.36 -2.13
CA THR A 92 0.74 -10.13 -1.27
C THR A 92 2.05 -10.47 -1.98
N ARG A 93 1.99 -10.94 -3.23
CA ARG A 93 3.19 -11.23 -4.05
C ARG A 93 4.07 -10.00 -4.27
N LEU A 94 3.47 -8.81 -4.45
CA LEU A 94 4.22 -7.57 -4.58
C LEU A 94 4.95 -7.20 -3.27
N VAL A 95 4.36 -7.47 -2.11
CA VAL A 95 5.04 -7.31 -0.81
C VAL A 95 6.19 -8.31 -0.65
N GLU A 96 6.01 -9.58 -1.03
CA GLU A 96 7.07 -10.60 -0.99
C GLU A 96 8.28 -10.22 -1.87
N VAL A 97 8.03 -9.65 -3.05
CA VAL A 97 9.07 -9.18 -3.99
C VAL A 97 9.78 -7.93 -3.46
N GLU A 98 9.08 -7.05 -2.75
CA GLU A 98 9.70 -5.91 -2.07
C GLU A 98 10.55 -6.35 -0.86
N GLU A 99 10.01 -7.22 -0.01
CA GLU A 99 10.69 -7.77 1.18
C GLU A 99 12.01 -8.45 0.83
N ARG A 100 12.03 -9.26 -0.25
CA ARG A 100 13.20 -10.07 -0.64
C ARG A 100 14.17 -9.35 -1.57
N PHE A 101 13.70 -8.45 -2.43
CA PHE A 101 14.52 -7.90 -3.53
C PHE A 101 14.50 -6.38 -3.65
N GLN A 102 13.71 -5.67 -2.82
CA GLN A 102 13.42 -4.24 -2.96
C GLN A 102 12.86 -3.89 -4.35
N GLY A 103 12.12 -4.83 -4.95
CA GLY A 103 11.69 -4.75 -6.35
C GLY A 103 10.78 -3.54 -6.65
N PHE A 104 9.83 -3.24 -5.78
CA PHE A 104 8.89 -2.12 -5.95
C PHE A 104 9.53 -0.77 -5.64
N SER A 105 10.38 -0.68 -4.61
CA SER A 105 11.19 0.52 -4.34
C SER A 105 12.12 0.86 -5.51
N ARG A 106 12.59 -0.15 -6.25
CA ARG A 106 13.51 -0.02 -7.39
C ARG A 106 12.82 -0.10 -8.77
N ALA A 107 11.49 -0.20 -8.82
CA ALA A 107 10.72 -0.26 -10.06
C ALA A 107 10.55 1.14 -10.69
N GLU A 108 10.77 1.23 -12.00
CA GLU A 108 10.61 2.45 -12.79
C GLU A 108 9.13 2.69 -13.14
N LEU A 109 8.33 2.95 -12.10
CA LEU A 109 6.91 3.26 -12.20
C LEU A 109 6.66 4.78 -12.25
N PRO A 110 5.75 5.27 -13.11
CA PRO A 110 5.26 6.65 -13.04
C PRO A 110 4.70 6.97 -11.66
N ALA A 111 4.92 8.19 -11.15
CA ALA A 111 4.54 8.57 -9.79
C ALA A 111 3.04 8.34 -9.48
N ALA A 112 2.15 8.67 -10.42
CA ALA A 112 0.71 8.42 -10.29
C ALA A 112 0.38 6.91 -10.20
N THR A 113 1.05 6.07 -11.00
CA THR A 113 0.89 4.61 -10.94
C THR A 113 1.39 4.05 -9.60
N ARG A 114 2.54 4.54 -9.11
CA ARG A 114 3.09 4.18 -7.80
C ARG A 114 2.12 4.51 -6.67
N THR A 115 1.60 5.73 -6.62
CA THR A 115 0.59 6.14 -5.61
C THR A 115 -0.68 5.29 -5.72
N ALA A 116 -1.19 5.04 -6.93
CA ALA A 116 -2.38 4.20 -7.13
C ALA A 116 -2.16 2.75 -6.63
N VAL A 117 -0.98 2.17 -6.87
CA VAL A 117 -0.60 0.85 -6.33
C VAL A 117 -0.54 0.88 -4.81
N GLU A 118 0.11 1.88 -4.22
CA GLU A 118 0.21 2.05 -2.76
C GLU A 118 -1.18 2.20 -2.11
N GLU A 119 -2.11 2.96 -2.70
CA GLU A 119 -3.51 3.01 -2.27
C GLU A 119 -4.19 1.63 -2.27
N ARG A 120 -4.01 0.83 -3.34
CA ARG A 120 -4.63 -0.50 -3.41
C ARG A 120 -3.99 -1.47 -2.41
N LEU A 121 -2.67 -1.39 -2.19
CA LEU A 121 -1.99 -2.16 -1.14
C LEU A 121 -2.53 -1.81 0.25
N ALA A 122 -2.73 -0.53 0.56
CA ALA A 122 -3.35 -0.07 1.80
C ALA A 122 -4.84 -0.46 1.95
N ALA A 123 -5.58 -0.61 0.86
CA ALA A 123 -6.98 -1.03 0.89
C ALA A 123 -7.13 -2.56 1.06
N LEU A 124 -6.30 -3.35 0.37
CA LEU A 124 -6.46 -4.80 0.26
C LEU A 124 -5.73 -5.59 1.36
N LEU A 125 -4.62 -5.08 1.92
CA LEU A 125 -3.79 -5.84 2.85
C LEU A 125 -3.98 -5.46 4.34
N PRO A 126 -3.82 -6.42 5.27
CA PRO A 126 -3.60 -6.16 6.68
C PRO A 126 -2.39 -5.26 6.92
N ALA A 127 -2.37 -4.55 8.06
CA ALA A 127 -1.24 -3.69 8.40
C ALA A 127 0.02 -4.52 8.68
N GLU A 128 -0.19 -5.72 9.23
CA GLU A 128 0.77 -6.73 9.65
C GLU A 128 1.55 -7.32 8.46
N THR A 129 0.88 -7.45 7.30
CA THR A 129 1.52 -7.83 6.03
C THR A 129 2.40 -6.70 5.51
N LEU A 130 1.88 -5.46 5.50
CA LEU A 130 2.60 -4.29 5.02
C LEU A 130 3.83 -3.94 5.90
N THR A 131 3.82 -4.24 7.19
CA THR A 131 4.98 -4.01 8.08
C THR A 131 6.20 -4.86 7.74
N ARG A 132 6.08 -5.92 6.93
CA ARG A 132 7.21 -6.77 6.52
C ARG A 132 8.15 -6.08 5.53
N ALA A 133 7.63 -5.13 4.74
CA ALA A 133 8.38 -4.41 3.72
C ALA A 133 8.52 -2.91 4.08
N PRO A 134 9.71 -2.43 4.51
CA PRO A 134 9.90 -1.06 5.01
C PRO A 134 9.47 0.07 4.06
N ALA A 135 9.43 -0.19 2.74
CA ALA A 135 8.92 0.74 1.74
C ALA A 135 7.49 1.24 2.05
N PHE A 136 6.64 0.38 2.61
CA PHE A 136 5.24 0.72 2.92
C PHE A 136 5.05 1.33 4.31
N ALA A 137 6.13 1.61 5.06
CA ALA A 137 6.04 2.25 6.37
C ALA A 137 5.41 3.66 6.31
N ALA A 138 5.68 4.42 5.25
CA ALA A 138 5.06 5.74 5.03
C ALA A 138 3.54 5.61 4.77
N LEU A 139 3.14 4.64 3.94
CA LEU A 139 1.75 4.31 3.64
C LEU A 139 0.98 3.87 4.90
N LEU A 140 1.59 3.04 5.75
CA LEU A 140 1.05 2.65 7.05
C LEU A 140 0.87 3.84 8.00
N ALA A 141 1.85 4.74 8.05
CA ALA A 141 1.75 5.95 8.85
C ALA A 141 0.60 6.85 8.37
N GLN A 142 0.40 7.00 7.06
CA GLN A 142 -0.72 7.74 6.47
C GLN A 142 -2.08 7.08 6.80
N ARG A 143 -2.23 5.76 6.55
CA ARG A 143 -3.46 5.01 6.87
C ARG A 143 -3.83 5.12 8.35
N ARG A 144 -2.83 5.06 9.24
CA ARG A 144 -3.02 5.22 10.69
C ARG A 144 -3.41 6.65 11.08
N ALA A 145 -2.78 7.66 10.50
CA ALA A 145 -3.13 9.07 10.73
C ALA A 145 -4.55 9.40 10.24
N ALA A 146 -4.95 8.91 9.06
CA ALA A 146 -6.30 9.05 8.53
C ALA A 146 -7.35 8.40 9.45
N ARG A 147 -7.11 7.16 9.92
CA ARG A 147 -7.97 6.49 10.89
C ARG A 147 -8.09 7.30 12.19
N LEU A 148 -6.97 7.77 12.74
CA LEU A 148 -6.96 8.61 13.94
C LEU A 148 -7.73 9.92 13.76
N ALA A 149 -7.70 10.53 12.57
CA ALA A 149 -8.48 11.73 12.26
C ALA A 149 -10.00 11.48 12.25
N THR A 150 -10.45 10.29 11.84
CA THR A 150 -11.88 9.91 11.84
C THR A 150 -12.44 9.48 13.19
N LEU A 151 -11.60 9.16 14.18
CA LEU A 151 -12.06 8.67 15.49
C LEU A 151 -12.60 9.81 16.38
N PRO A 152 -13.71 9.58 17.12
CA PRO A 152 -14.16 10.46 18.20
C PRO A 152 -13.04 10.74 19.21
N GLU A 153 -12.96 11.95 19.74
CA GLU A 153 -11.82 12.43 20.54
C GLU A 153 -11.46 11.55 21.77
N ARG A 154 -12.46 10.86 22.36
CA ARG A 154 -12.26 9.89 23.45
C ARG A 154 -11.60 8.59 22.98
N GLU A 155 -12.00 8.09 21.82
CA GLU A 155 -11.44 6.88 21.20
C GLU A 155 -10.07 7.15 20.59
N ARG A 156 -9.92 8.29 19.91
CA ARG A 156 -8.64 8.79 19.40
C ARG A 156 -7.59 8.90 20.51
N ALA A 157 -7.97 9.38 21.70
CA ALA A 157 -7.08 9.42 22.86
C ALA A 157 -6.64 8.01 23.30
N ARG A 158 -7.58 7.06 23.45
CA ARG A 158 -7.28 5.66 23.83
C ARG A 158 -6.38 4.96 22.82
N GLU A 159 -6.63 5.15 21.53
CA GLU A 159 -5.79 4.58 20.45
C GLU A 159 -4.39 5.20 20.45
N LEU A 160 -4.28 6.53 20.64
CA LEU A 160 -2.99 7.19 20.81
C LEU A 160 -2.22 6.71 22.05
N GLU A 161 -2.89 6.38 23.16
CA GLU A 161 -2.26 5.79 24.35
C GLU A 161 -1.76 4.36 24.08
N ARG A 162 -2.56 3.54 23.37
CA ARG A 162 -2.15 2.20 22.92
C ARG A 162 -0.92 2.28 22.00
N LEU A 163 -0.91 3.24 21.07
CA LEU A 163 0.21 3.49 20.16
C LEU A 163 1.45 4.03 20.89
N ALA A 164 1.30 4.95 21.84
CA ALA A 164 2.43 5.46 22.63
C ALA A 164 3.06 4.39 23.54
N THR A 165 2.28 3.39 23.99
CA THR A 165 2.79 2.24 24.74
C THR A 165 3.49 1.22 23.82
N ALA A 166 2.94 0.97 22.61
CA ALA A 166 3.52 0.03 21.65
C ALA A 166 4.76 0.57 20.91
N GLU A 167 4.82 1.88 20.67
CA GLU A 167 5.87 2.57 19.92
C GLU A 167 6.47 3.72 20.76
N PRO A 168 7.11 3.45 21.91
CA PRO A 168 7.55 4.49 22.86
C PRO A 168 8.66 5.41 22.30
N GLY A 169 9.36 4.97 21.25
CA GLY A 169 10.34 5.78 20.51
C GLY A 169 9.75 6.74 19.47
N GLU A 170 8.44 6.68 19.21
CA GLU A 170 7.76 7.55 18.23
C GLU A 170 7.14 8.78 18.93
N PRO A 171 7.78 9.97 18.86
CA PRO A 171 7.35 11.13 19.63
C PRO A 171 5.98 11.68 19.23
N ARG A 172 5.48 11.43 18.00
CA ARG A 172 4.21 12.03 17.53
C ARG A 172 3.01 11.62 18.38
N TRP A 173 2.96 10.38 18.86
CA TRP A 173 1.88 9.89 19.72
C TRP A 173 1.80 10.66 21.03
N ARG A 174 2.96 10.94 21.64
CA ARG A 174 3.06 11.74 22.87
C ARG A 174 2.73 13.21 22.64
N LEU A 175 3.09 13.77 21.48
CA LEU A 175 2.72 15.14 21.08
C LEU A 175 1.21 15.32 20.86
N ASP A 176 0.56 14.37 20.20
CA ASP A 176 -0.89 14.43 19.95
C ASP A 176 -1.70 14.16 21.22
N LEU A 177 -1.20 13.33 22.15
CA LEU A 177 -1.78 13.20 23.50
C LEU A 177 -1.63 14.48 24.32
N ALA A 178 -0.48 15.16 24.26
CA ALA A 178 -0.28 16.45 24.92
C ALA A 178 -1.22 17.53 24.36
N LEU A 179 -1.47 17.55 23.04
CA LEU A 179 -2.44 18.42 22.40
C LEU A 179 -3.87 18.19 22.95
N ILE A 180 -4.32 16.93 23.00
CA ILE A 180 -5.64 16.54 23.55
C ILE A 180 -5.72 16.80 25.07
N ALA A 181 -4.62 16.79 25.80
CA ALA A 181 -4.58 17.23 27.19
C ALA A 181 -4.78 18.75 27.32
N LEU A 182 -4.08 19.55 26.49
CA LEU A 182 -4.22 21.01 26.44
C LEU A 182 -5.61 21.47 26.02
N ASP A 183 -6.19 20.85 24.99
CA ASP A 183 -7.54 21.16 24.50
C ASP A 183 -8.64 20.91 25.57
N ARG A 184 -8.35 20.01 26.52
CA ARG A 184 -9.19 19.73 27.70
C ARG A 184 -8.78 20.51 28.96
N GLY A 185 -7.87 21.48 28.85
CA GLY A 185 -7.36 22.28 29.98
C GLY A 185 -6.43 21.53 30.94
N ARG A 186 -6.04 20.29 30.66
CA ARG A 186 -5.21 19.42 31.53
C ARG A 186 -3.72 19.69 31.32
N ALA A 187 -3.29 20.94 31.53
CA ALA A 187 -1.94 21.40 31.22
C ALA A 187 -0.82 20.65 31.98
N ALA A 188 -1.05 20.22 33.22
CA ALA A 188 -0.09 19.42 33.98
C ALA A 188 0.14 18.04 33.33
N GLU A 189 -0.93 17.34 32.91
CA GLU A 189 -0.83 16.08 32.18
C GLU A 189 -0.12 16.27 30.84
N ALA A 190 -0.38 17.38 30.15
CA ALA A 190 0.33 17.72 28.91
C ALA A 190 1.85 17.81 29.12
N LEU A 191 2.32 18.44 30.21
CA LEU A 191 3.75 18.46 30.53
C LEU A 191 4.32 17.05 30.72
N THR A 192 3.66 16.17 31.47
CA THR A 192 4.11 14.78 31.65
C THR A 192 4.12 13.98 30.35
N ARG A 193 3.14 14.18 29.45
CA ARG A 193 3.21 13.59 28.10
C ARG A 193 4.41 14.11 27.29
N LEU A 194 4.94 15.32 27.58
CA LEU A 194 6.09 15.94 26.90
C LEU A 194 7.46 15.70 27.57
N GLU A 195 7.54 14.99 28.71
CA GLU A 195 8.80 14.72 29.42
C GLU A 195 9.76 13.84 28.60
N GLY A 196 11.03 14.25 28.48
CA GLY A 196 12.03 13.55 27.67
C GLY A 196 11.88 13.70 26.14
N LEU A 197 10.83 14.38 25.65
CA LEU A 197 10.78 14.79 24.24
C LEU A 197 11.71 15.99 23.99
N PRO A 198 12.22 16.19 22.76
CA PRO A 198 13.11 17.31 22.42
C PRO A 198 12.65 18.69 22.90
N THR A 199 13.62 19.58 23.12
CA THR A 199 13.41 20.97 23.56
C THR A 199 13.14 21.95 22.41
N GLU A 200 12.88 21.43 21.20
CA GLU A 200 12.69 22.21 19.97
C GLU A 200 11.37 21.89 19.24
N GLY A 201 11.03 22.73 18.27
CA GLY A 201 9.90 22.50 17.35
C GLY A 201 8.55 22.33 18.06
N ARG A 202 7.71 21.43 17.54
CA ARG A 202 6.34 21.20 18.07
C ARG A 202 6.33 20.82 19.55
N ALA A 203 7.36 20.11 20.03
CA ALA A 203 7.49 19.74 21.45
C ALA A 203 7.72 20.96 22.35
N ALA A 204 8.57 21.91 21.92
CA ALA A 204 8.77 23.19 22.62
C ALA A 204 7.47 24.00 22.69
N CYS A 205 6.73 24.10 21.58
CA CYS A 205 5.52 24.91 21.51
C CYS A 205 4.42 24.42 22.46
N LEU A 206 4.16 23.10 22.49
CA LEU A 206 3.19 22.51 23.41
C LEU A 206 3.65 22.60 24.88
N ARG A 207 4.97 22.53 25.14
CA ARG A 207 5.54 22.70 26.48
C ARG A 207 5.38 24.14 26.97
N GLY A 208 5.64 25.13 26.11
CA GLY A 208 5.40 26.54 26.39
C GLY A 208 3.93 26.88 26.61
N GLU A 209 3.03 26.32 25.80
CA GLU A 209 1.58 26.45 25.97
C GLU A 209 1.12 25.88 27.32
N ALA A 210 1.61 24.70 27.70
CA ALA A 210 1.30 24.06 28.98
C ALA A 210 1.85 24.85 30.18
N LEU A 211 3.08 25.38 30.10
CA LEU A 211 3.66 26.24 31.14
C LEU A 211 2.85 27.54 31.30
N ALA A 212 2.46 28.19 30.19
CA ALA A 212 1.63 29.39 30.22
C ALA A 212 0.24 29.12 30.82
N ALA A 213 -0.39 27.99 30.49
CA ALA A 213 -1.67 27.56 31.05
C ALA A 213 -1.60 27.25 32.57
N LEU A 214 -0.40 26.96 33.10
CA LEU A 214 -0.12 26.82 34.53
C LEU A 214 0.40 28.11 35.19
N GLY A 215 0.41 29.25 34.47
CA GLY A 215 0.93 30.53 34.97
C GLY A 215 2.46 30.63 35.09
N ARG A 216 3.21 29.61 34.63
CA ARG A 216 4.68 29.54 34.69
C ARG A 216 5.34 30.35 33.56
N CYS A 217 4.95 31.61 33.46
CA CYS A 217 5.26 32.47 32.33
C CYS A 217 6.76 32.72 32.05
N PRO A 218 7.65 32.88 33.05
CA PRO A 218 9.09 32.99 32.80
C PRO A 218 9.70 31.77 32.09
N GLU A 219 9.14 30.57 32.33
CA GLU A 219 9.55 29.32 31.67
C GLU A 219 8.86 29.13 30.32
N ALA A 220 7.63 29.65 30.19
CA ALA A 220 6.85 29.58 28.96
C ALA A 220 7.39 30.51 27.85
N ASN A 221 7.82 31.72 28.21
CA ASN A 221 8.18 32.77 27.24
C ASN A 221 9.31 32.34 26.26
N PRO A 222 10.43 31.72 26.70
CA PRO A 222 11.47 31.23 25.78
C PRO A 222 10.97 30.14 24.82
N ALA A 223 10.18 29.18 25.34
CA ALA A 223 9.64 28.08 24.53
C ALA A 223 8.61 28.55 23.51
N LEU A 224 7.76 29.52 23.87
CA LEU A 224 6.78 30.13 22.98
C LEU A 224 7.42 31.09 21.96
N ALA A 225 8.57 31.70 22.29
CA ALA A 225 9.27 32.60 21.37
C ALA A 225 9.74 31.89 20.10
N ALA A 226 10.37 30.72 20.24
CA ALA A 226 10.85 29.89 19.13
C ALA A 226 9.75 29.36 18.18
N CYS A 227 8.48 29.49 18.56
CA CYS A 227 7.34 28.96 17.81
C CYS A 227 6.69 29.97 16.87
N ALA A 228 6.84 31.27 17.15
CA ALA A 228 6.22 32.34 16.38
C ALA A 228 6.72 32.42 14.92
N GLU A 229 7.97 32.01 14.68
CA GLU A 229 8.60 32.02 13.34
C GLU A 229 8.20 30.82 12.47
N ARG A 230 7.86 29.68 13.09
CA ARG A 230 7.67 28.40 12.40
C ARG A 230 6.21 28.00 12.18
N VAL A 231 5.26 28.60 12.90
CA VAL A 231 3.84 28.23 12.81
C VAL A 231 2.95 29.47 12.90
N SER A 232 2.18 29.75 11.85
CA SER A 232 1.18 30.84 11.78
C SER A 232 -0.04 30.63 12.69
N ALA A 233 0.06 29.79 13.72
CA ALA A 233 -1.06 29.38 14.55
C ALA A 233 -1.30 30.35 15.71
N LEU A 234 -2.48 30.98 15.71
CA LEU A 234 -3.07 31.74 16.84
C LEU A 234 -2.91 31.04 18.20
N ARG A 235 -2.90 29.70 18.20
CA ARG A 235 -2.71 28.82 19.36
C ARG A 235 -1.54 29.22 20.26
N PHE A 236 -0.37 29.56 19.71
CA PHE A 236 0.83 29.88 20.52
C PHE A 236 0.97 31.39 20.78
N VAL A 237 0.38 32.23 19.92
CA VAL A 237 0.38 33.69 20.04
C VAL A 237 -0.37 34.15 21.30
N ARG A 238 -1.57 33.61 21.54
CA ARG A 238 -2.41 34.01 22.68
C ARG A 238 -1.76 33.71 24.04
N PRO A 239 -1.23 32.49 24.31
CA PRO A 239 -0.46 32.22 25.54
C PRO A 239 0.76 33.12 25.70
N ARG A 240 1.50 33.40 24.63
CA ARG A 240 2.70 34.25 24.69
C ARG A 240 2.35 35.69 25.05
N LEU A 241 1.36 36.29 24.39
CA LEU A 241 0.90 37.64 24.73
C LEU A 241 0.32 37.71 26.15
N ALA A 242 -0.42 36.69 26.60
CA ALA A 242 -0.90 36.62 27.97
C ALA A 242 0.25 36.60 28.99
N CYS A 243 1.29 35.79 28.72
CA CYS A 243 2.45 35.72 29.61
C CYS A 243 3.32 36.98 29.60
N LEU A 244 3.59 37.60 28.45
CA LEU A 244 4.34 38.86 28.38
C LEU A 244 3.61 40.02 29.09
N VAL A 245 2.28 40.05 29.04
CA VAL A 245 1.48 41.02 29.83
C VAL A 245 1.55 40.69 31.33
N ALA A 246 1.48 39.39 31.70
CA ALA A 246 1.54 38.96 33.10
C ALA A 246 2.93 39.13 33.76
N THR A 247 4.02 39.08 33.00
CA THR A 247 5.40 39.35 33.47
C THR A 247 5.77 40.83 33.44
N GLY A 248 4.91 41.70 32.91
CA GLY A 248 5.20 43.14 32.76
C GLY A 248 6.13 43.48 31.59
N GLU A 249 6.39 42.53 30.69
CA GLU A 249 7.21 42.71 29.47
C GLU A 249 6.42 43.45 28.37
N LEU A 250 5.83 44.61 28.70
CA LEU A 250 4.82 45.30 27.88
C LEU A 250 5.33 45.72 26.50
N GLU A 251 6.58 46.17 26.39
CA GLU A 251 7.17 46.55 25.10
C GLU A 251 7.46 45.32 24.23
N ALA A 252 7.82 44.18 24.82
CA ALA A 252 7.96 42.91 24.09
C ALA A 252 6.59 42.35 23.66
N ALA A 253 5.54 42.52 24.48
CA ALA A 253 4.16 42.20 24.10
C ALA A 253 3.69 43.08 22.91
N ALA A 254 3.97 44.38 22.94
CA ALA A 254 3.63 45.32 21.88
C ALA A 254 4.40 45.01 20.58
N ALA A 255 5.71 44.79 20.66
CA ALA A 255 6.54 44.40 19.51
C ALA A 255 6.09 43.06 18.91
N HIS A 256 5.75 42.06 19.75
CA HIS A 256 5.22 40.79 19.26
C HIS A 256 3.86 40.96 18.57
N LEU A 257 2.93 41.73 19.14
CA LEU A 257 1.64 42.02 18.53
C LEU A 257 1.79 42.73 17.16
N GLN A 258 2.78 43.62 17.04
CA GLN A 258 3.09 44.34 15.80
C GLN A 258 3.74 43.44 14.73
N SER A 259 4.50 42.41 15.11
CA SER A 259 5.09 41.46 14.14
C SER A 259 4.11 40.40 13.61
N LEU A 260 2.94 40.23 14.22
CA LEU A 260 1.88 39.35 13.72
C LEU A 260 1.30 39.84 12.38
N PRO A 261 0.95 38.93 11.43
CA PRO A 261 0.12 39.25 10.28
C PRO A 261 -1.24 39.87 10.71
N ALA A 262 -1.79 40.79 9.91
CA ALA A 262 -3.03 41.50 10.25
C ALA A 262 -4.19 40.56 10.61
N ALA A 263 -4.44 39.52 9.81
CA ALA A 263 -5.48 38.52 10.06
C ALA A 263 -5.32 37.76 11.42
N VAL A 264 -4.10 37.68 11.95
CA VAL A 264 -3.81 37.10 13.28
C VAL A 264 -3.97 38.17 14.36
N ARG A 265 -3.52 39.41 14.10
CA ARG A 265 -3.56 40.54 15.04
C ARG A 265 -4.97 41.01 15.36
N ASP A 266 -5.88 40.92 14.39
CA ASP A 266 -7.28 41.35 14.50
C ASP A 266 -8.24 40.20 14.85
N ASP A 267 -7.71 39.01 15.15
CA ASP A 267 -8.48 37.87 15.65
C ASP A 267 -9.31 38.21 16.91
N ALA A 268 -10.52 37.66 16.96
CA ALA A 268 -11.48 37.95 18.00
C ALA A 268 -10.99 37.59 19.41
N SER A 269 -10.16 36.54 19.55
CA SER A 269 -9.65 36.09 20.85
C SER A 269 -8.54 36.98 21.41
N LEU A 270 -7.80 37.71 20.56
CA LEU A 270 -6.78 38.66 20.98
C LEU A 270 -7.35 40.02 21.43
N ARG A 271 -8.60 40.35 21.08
CA ARG A 271 -9.24 41.65 21.44
C ARG A 271 -9.39 41.89 22.94
N ARG A 272 -9.26 40.87 23.79
CA ARG A 272 -9.11 41.06 25.25
C ARG A 272 -7.67 41.45 25.59
N LEU A 273 -6.69 40.60 25.24
CA LEU A 273 -5.27 40.84 25.53
C LEU A 273 -4.73 42.16 24.96
N ARG A 274 -5.23 42.62 23.80
CA ARG A 274 -4.91 43.95 23.26
C ARG A 274 -5.34 45.08 24.20
N ARG A 275 -6.57 45.03 24.73
CA ARG A 275 -7.07 46.03 25.69
C ARG A 275 -6.39 45.92 27.05
N ASP A 276 -6.06 44.71 27.49
CA ASP A 276 -5.31 44.48 28.73
C ASP A 276 -3.86 45.04 28.60
N LEU A 277 -3.20 44.86 27.45
CA LEU A 277 -1.89 45.45 27.13
C LEU A 277 -1.95 46.98 27.02
N GLU A 278 -2.88 47.54 26.25
CA GLU A 278 -3.07 48.99 26.16
C GLU A 278 -3.40 49.61 27.53
N ARG A 279 -4.13 48.88 28.38
CA ARG A 279 -4.41 49.29 29.76
C ARG A 279 -3.12 49.29 30.59
N ALA A 280 -2.35 48.21 30.58
CA ALA A 280 -1.08 48.14 31.30
C ALA A 280 -0.07 49.20 30.82
N GLN A 281 -0.01 49.49 29.51
CA GLN A 281 0.81 50.57 28.94
C GLN A 281 0.27 51.97 29.30
N ARG A 282 -1.04 52.14 29.48
CA ARG A 282 -1.60 53.38 30.06
C ARG A 282 -1.26 53.48 31.54
N GLU A 283 -1.38 52.42 32.32
CA GLU A 283 -1.09 52.41 33.75
C GLU A 283 0.40 52.62 34.06
N SER A 284 1.32 52.06 33.26
CA SER A 284 2.76 52.31 33.42
C SER A 284 3.20 53.72 33.03
N ARG A 285 2.51 54.35 32.05
CA ARG A 285 2.72 55.77 31.68
C ARG A 285 1.96 56.74 32.61
N ALA A 286 0.85 56.30 33.18
CA ALA A 286 0.04 57.01 34.16
C ALA A 286 0.42 56.65 35.60
N VAL A 287 1.73 56.53 35.84
CA VAL A 287 2.33 56.86 37.13
C VAL A 287 2.82 58.32 37.05
N PRO A 288 1.94 59.33 37.17
CA PRO A 288 2.40 60.67 37.50
C PRO A 288 2.97 60.68 38.93
N PRO A 289 3.76 61.69 39.32
CA PRO A 289 3.90 62.02 40.73
C PRO A 289 2.49 62.27 41.33
N THR A 290 2.27 61.80 42.56
CA THR A 290 0.98 61.79 43.26
C THR A 290 0.30 63.18 43.27
N PRO A 291 -0.98 63.30 42.87
CA PRO A 291 -2.03 63.45 43.90
C PRO A 291 -3.48 62.98 43.55
N VAL A 292 -4.18 62.47 44.58
CA VAL A 292 -5.64 62.61 44.89
C VAL A 292 -6.73 62.03 43.92
N PRO A 293 -7.81 61.37 44.41
CA PRO A 293 -8.75 60.55 43.61
C PRO A 293 -10.10 61.23 43.16
N PRO A 294 -10.97 60.54 42.36
CA PRO A 294 -12.00 61.17 41.49
C PRO A 294 -13.47 60.74 41.73
N VAL A 295 -14.38 60.93 40.74
CA VAL A 295 -15.80 60.47 40.71
C VAL A 295 -16.17 59.79 39.35
N PRO A 296 -17.00 58.70 39.27
CA PRO A 296 -17.15 57.85 38.06
C PRO A 296 -18.59 57.46 37.57
N ALA A 297 -18.70 56.74 36.42
CA ALA A 297 -19.83 55.91 35.90
C ALA A 297 -19.43 55.17 34.57
N GLU A 298 -20.12 54.21 33.93
CA GLU A 298 -20.90 53.00 34.37
C GLU A 298 -20.97 51.93 33.22
N ARG A 299 -22.12 51.52 32.65
CA ARG A 299 -22.29 50.23 31.87
C ARG A 299 -23.44 50.18 30.82
N ALA A 300 -23.43 49.19 29.88
CA ALA A 300 -24.59 48.40 29.36
C ALA A 300 -24.24 47.28 28.31
N THR A 301 -25.17 46.34 27.98
CA THR A 301 -25.14 45.20 26.98
C THR A 301 -26.57 44.93 26.39
N PRO A 302 -26.91 44.01 25.40
CA PRO A 302 -26.78 42.51 25.41
C PRO A 302 -26.63 41.78 24.00
N PRO A 303 -26.81 40.43 23.86
CA PRO A 303 -26.68 39.65 22.58
C PRO A 303 -27.88 38.72 22.17
N VAL A 304 -27.76 37.88 21.10
CA VAL A 304 -28.80 36.93 20.56
C VAL A 304 -28.24 35.54 20.08
N ALA A 305 -28.92 34.76 19.18
CA ALA A 305 -28.87 33.27 19.07
C ALA A 305 -28.60 32.61 17.65
N SER A 306 -29.26 31.48 17.26
CA SER A 306 -28.89 30.55 16.13
C SER A 306 -30.05 29.63 15.62
N GLU A 307 -29.94 28.97 14.44
CA GLU A 307 -30.84 27.85 13.98
C GLU A 307 -30.27 26.87 12.89
N THR A 308 -31.08 26.05 12.16
CA THR A 308 -30.84 24.57 11.97
C THR A 308 -31.01 23.92 10.53
N GLN A 309 -30.73 22.60 10.40
CA GLN A 309 -30.74 21.57 9.29
C GLN A 309 -32.09 21.32 8.51
N PRO A 310 -32.22 20.48 7.40
CA PRO A 310 -31.92 19.01 7.29
C PRO A 310 -31.63 18.42 5.85
N ALA A 311 -31.88 17.11 5.56
CA ALA A 311 -31.59 16.35 4.29
C ALA A 311 -32.52 15.11 4.00
N PRO A 312 -32.52 14.47 2.77
CA PRO A 312 -33.24 13.20 2.45
C PRO A 312 -32.49 12.12 1.58
N ALA A 313 -33.14 10.97 1.26
CA ALA A 313 -32.66 9.81 0.42
C ALA A 313 -33.87 9.02 -0.23
N GLY A 314 -33.81 7.93 -1.04
CA GLY A 314 -32.76 7.01 -1.59
C GLY A 314 -33.37 5.80 -2.39
N GLN A 315 -32.62 4.68 -2.62
CA GLN A 315 -33.02 3.37 -3.28
C GLN A 315 -33.14 3.32 -4.84
N PRO A 316 -33.32 2.17 -5.57
CA PRO A 316 -33.38 0.72 -5.20
C PRO A 316 -32.43 -0.23 -6.04
N VAL A 317 -32.72 -1.55 -6.11
CA VAL A 317 -31.88 -2.68 -6.64
C VAL A 317 -32.65 -3.57 -7.67
N VAL A 318 -31.98 -4.43 -8.46
CA VAL A 318 -32.51 -5.30 -9.55
C VAL A 318 -32.06 -6.78 -9.42
N GLU A 319 -32.82 -7.73 -10.00
CA GLU A 319 -32.75 -9.20 -9.84
C GLU A 319 -32.40 -9.97 -11.16
N PRO A 320 -31.77 -11.18 -11.13
CA PRO A 320 -31.30 -11.91 -12.34
C PRO A 320 -32.07 -13.21 -12.72
N PRO A 321 -31.97 -13.70 -13.99
CA PRO A 321 -32.73 -14.85 -14.51
C PRO A 321 -31.99 -16.22 -14.53
N SER A 322 -32.71 -17.29 -14.90
CA SER A 322 -32.31 -18.72 -14.84
C SER A 322 -31.82 -19.33 -16.19
N PRO A 323 -31.15 -20.51 -16.20
CA PRO A 323 -30.44 -21.06 -17.37
C PRO A 323 -31.22 -22.09 -18.22
N VAL A 324 -30.63 -22.53 -19.34
CA VAL A 324 -31.19 -23.43 -20.38
C VAL A 324 -30.38 -24.74 -20.50
N SER A 325 -31.02 -25.84 -20.88
CA SER A 325 -30.43 -27.19 -21.02
C SER A 325 -29.95 -27.53 -22.45
N LEU A 326 -29.10 -28.57 -22.58
CA LEU A 326 -28.53 -29.07 -23.84
C LEU A 326 -28.84 -30.58 -24.05
N PRO A 327 -28.87 -31.08 -25.30
CA PRO A 327 -29.20 -32.48 -25.63
C PRO A 327 -27.98 -33.43 -25.70
N ASP A 328 -28.23 -34.73 -25.49
CA ASP A 328 -27.24 -35.81 -25.59
C ASP A 328 -26.82 -36.14 -27.04
N ALA A 329 -25.58 -36.66 -27.20
CA ALA A 329 -25.05 -37.13 -28.48
C ALA A 329 -24.20 -38.41 -28.31
N THR A 330 -24.43 -39.41 -29.18
CA THR A 330 -23.74 -40.72 -29.14
C THR A 330 -22.34 -40.65 -29.76
N PRO A 331 -21.28 -41.19 -29.13
CA PRO A 331 -19.91 -41.03 -29.62
C PRO A 331 -19.56 -41.92 -30.85
N PRO A 332 -18.88 -41.39 -31.89
CA PRO A 332 -18.52 -42.14 -33.08
C PRO A 332 -17.24 -42.97 -32.93
N THR A 333 -17.32 -44.26 -33.30
CA THR A 333 -16.27 -45.28 -33.11
C THR A 333 -15.28 -45.46 -34.28
N GLY A 334 -15.34 -44.62 -35.32
CA GLY A 334 -14.43 -44.70 -36.47
C GLY A 334 -12.98 -44.29 -36.17
N GLY A 335 -12.04 -44.72 -37.01
CA GLY A 335 -10.62 -44.30 -36.94
C GLY A 335 -10.39 -42.82 -37.28
N VAL A 336 -9.15 -42.33 -37.15
CA VAL A 336 -8.83 -40.89 -37.33
C VAL A 336 -8.76 -40.51 -38.81
N THR A 337 -9.69 -39.68 -39.24
CA THR A 337 -9.78 -39.15 -40.61
C THR A 337 -8.59 -38.26 -40.97
N ALA A 338 -8.41 -37.97 -42.26
CA ALA A 338 -7.43 -37.00 -42.72
C ALA A 338 -7.79 -35.55 -42.30
N ALA A 339 -9.08 -35.23 -42.25
CA ALA A 339 -9.58 -33.92 -41.83
C ALA A 339 -9.29 -33.63 -40.35
N GLU A 340 -9.52 -34.61 -39.45
CA GLU A 340 -9.18 -34.48 -38.02
C GLU A 340 -7.68 -34.23 -37.82
N ARG A 341 -6.81 -34.96 -38.52
CA ARG A 341 -5.35 -34.75 -38.48
C ARG A 341 -4.95 -33.35 -38.95
N ALA A 342 -5.40 -32.93 -40.13
CA ALA A 342 -5.13 -31.59 -40.65
C ALA A 342 -5.63 -30.47 -39.72
N ARG A 343 -6.71 -30.73 -38.96
CA ARG A 343 -7.22 -29.79 -37.96
C ARG A 343 -6.37 -29.74 -36.69
N LEU A 344 -5.87 -30.89 -36.22
CA LEU A 344 -4.93 -30.96 -35.10
C LEU A 344 -3.57 -30.31 -35.43
N ASP A 345 -3.09 -30.46 -36.67
CA ASP A 345 -1.92 -29.74 -37.18
C ASP A 345 -2.14 -28.22 -37.16
N ALA A 346 -3.32 -27.75 -37.60
CA ALA A 346 -3.68 -26.34 -37.60
C ALA A 346 -3.78 -25.78 -36.16
N LEU A 347 -4.44 -26.49 -35.25
CA LEU A 347 -4.55 -26.11 -33.84
C LEU A 347 -3.19 -26.09 -33.14
N THR A 348 -2.31 -27.06 -33.43
CA THR A 348 -0.94 -27.09 -32.88
C THR A 348 -0.11 -25.90 -33.38
N LYS A 349 -0.26 -25.51 -34.66
CA LYS A 349 0.39 -24.31 -35.23
C LYS A 349 -0.19 -23.01 -34.65
N GLN A 350 -1.51 -22.93 -34.45
CA GLN A 350 -2.17 -21.79 -33.82
C GLN A 350 -1.73 -21.65 -32.36
N LEU A 351 -1.65 -22.74 -31.60
CA LEU A 351 -1.11 -22.77 -30.24
C LEU A 351 0.33 -22.23 -30.20
N ALA A 352 1.22 -22.70 -31.09
CA ALA A 352 2.60 -22.22 -31.16
C ALA A 352 2.70 -20.73 -31.57
N GLY A 353 1.80 -20.26 -32.45
CA GLY A 353 1.77 -18.88 -32.94
C GLY A 353 1.04 -17.87 -32.03
N ALA A 354 0.14 -18.31 -31.15
CA ALA A 354 -0.76 -17.45 -30.40
C ALA A 354 -0.01 -16.50 -29.44
N ARG A 355 -0.24 -15.20 -29.62
CA ARG A 355 0.32 -14.09 -28.83
C ARG A 355 -0.74 -13.36 -28.00
N ARG A 356 -2.01 -13.43 -28.39
CA ARG A 356 -3.14 -12.79 -27.69
C ARG A 356 -4.09 -13.88 -27.20
N ALA A 357 -4.58 -13.82 -25.96
CA ALA A 357 -5.36 -14.94 -25.44
C ALA A 357 -6.71 -15.16 -26.15
N GLY A 358 -7.29 -14.17 -26.83
CA GLY A 358 -8.46 -14.39 -27.70
C GLY A 358 -8.21 -15.39 -28.85
N GLU A 359 -6.95 -15.56 -29.24
CA GLU A 359 -6.51 -16.60 -30.20
C GLU A 359 -6.46 -17.99 -29.53
N LEU A 360 -6.24 -18.03 -28.21
CA LEU A 360 -6.31 -19.23 -27.38
C LEU A 360 -7.76 -19.59 -27.02
N ASP A 361 -8.63 -18.62 -26.74
CA ASP A 361 -10.08 -18.83 -26.50
C ASP A 361 -10.71 -19.55 -27.71
N ALA A 362 -10.47 -19.05 -28.92
CA ALA A 362 -10.93 -19.66 -30.15
C ALA A 362 -10.31 -21.05 -30.39
N ALA A 363 -8.99 -21.19 -30.20
CA ALA A 363 -8.31 -22.50 -30.32
C ALA A 363 -8.85 -23.52 -29.31
N PHE A 364 -9.13 -23.10 -28.07
CA PHE A 364 -9.60 -23.98 -27.02
C PHE A 364 -11.03 -24.44 -27.27
N ALA A 365 -11.95 -23.54 -27.63
CA ALA A 365 -13.34 -23.90 -27.94
C ALA A 365 -13.41 -24.92 -29.08
N GLU A 366 -12.50 -24.83 -30.05
CA GLU A 366 -12.42 -25.78 -31.15
C GLU A 366 -11.74 -27.11 -30.76
N ALA A 367 -10.60 -27.05 -30.06
CA ALA A 367 -9.85 -28.23 -29.62
C ALA A 367 -10.63 -29.08 -28.62
N SER A 368 -11.31 -28.46 -27.65
CA SER A 368 -12.20 -29.13 -26.69
C SER A 368 -13.36 -29.80 -27.41
N ALA A 369 -14.05 -29.10 -28.33
CA ALA A 369 -15.12 -29.69 -29.13
C ALA A 369 -14.66 -30.88 -30.00
N LEU A 370 -13.41 -30.91 -30.46
CA LEU A 370 -12.83 -32.09 -31.12
C LEU A 370 -12.52 -33.21 -30.11
N ALA A 371 -11.92 -32.88 -28.96
CA ALA A 371 -11.57 -33.82 -27.90
C ALA A 371 -12.80 -34.51 -27.27
N ASP A 372 -13.88 -33.78 -26.99
CA ASP A 372 -15.10 -34.35 -26.39
C ASP A 372 -15.89 -35.22 -27.39
N ARG A 373 -15.91 -34.85 -28.67
CA ARG A 373 -16.45 -35.73 -29.74
C ARG A 373 -15.60 -36.98 -29.97
N ARG A 374 -14.32 -36.99 -29.54
CA ARG A 374 -13.36 -38.07 -29.75
C ARG A 374 -12.55 -38.37 -28.48
N PRO A 375 -13.18 -38.92 -27.41
CA PRO A 375 -12.51 -39.12 -26.12
C PRO A 375 -11.24 -39.97 -26.19
N GLY A 376 -11.20 -40.98 -27.08
CA GLY A 376 -10.04 -41.84 -27.30
C GLY A 376 -8.93 -41.26 -28.20
N LEU A 377 -9.12 -40.07 -28.78
CA LEU A 377 -8.11 -39.43 -29.63
C LEU A 377 -7.12 -38.65 -28.77
N ALA A 378 -6.12 -39.37 -28.25
CA ALA A 378 -5.11 -38.86 -27.32
C ALA A 378 -4.47 -37.51 -27.75
N GLU A 379 -4.27 -37.28 -29.04
CA GLU A 379 -3.74 -36.01 -29.55
C GLU A 379 -4.73 -34.84 -29.43
N ALA A 380 -6.03 -35.05 -29.64
CA ALA A 380 -7.04 -34.02 -29.39
C ALA A 380 -7.11 -33.67 -27.90
N GLN A 381 -7.06 -34.69 -27.03
CA GLN A 381 -6.95 -34.50 -25.58
C GLN A 381 -5.68 -33.70 -25.21
N ARG A 382 -4.53 -34.04 -25.80
CA ARG A 382 -3.25 -33.33 -25.61
C ARG A 382 -3.38 -31.85 -25.96
N VAL A 383 -3.81 -31.53 -27.18
CA VAL A 383 -3.88 -30.14 -27.69
C VAL A 383 -4.88 -29.31 -26.88
N ALA A 384 -6.08 -29.84 -26.58
CA ALA A 384 -7.07 -29.16 -25.75
C ALA A 384 -6.54 -28.86 -24.34
N GLY A 385 -5.86 -29.81 -23.71
CA GLY A 385 -5.28 -29.66 -22.37
C GLY A 385 -4.09 -28.69 -22.32
N GLU A 386 -3.26 -28.65 -23.36
CA GLU A 386 -2.11 -27.76 -23.48
C GLU A 386 -2.55 -26.29 -23.70
N ILE A 387 -3.60 -26.05 -24.49
CA ILE A 387 -4.23 -24.73 -24.62
C ILE A 387 -4.87 -24.32 -23.29
N ALA A 388 -5.66 -25.19 -22.65
CA ALA A 388 -6.30 -24.92 -21.36
C ALA A 388 -5.27 -24.53 -20.28
N TYR A 389 -4.13 -25.22 -20.24
CA TYR A 389 -3.03 -24.93 -19.32
C TYR A 389 -2.49 -23.51 -19.50
N ARG A 390 -2.21 -23.08 -20.75
CA ARG A 390 -1.76 -21.71 -21.05
C ARG A 390 -2.81 -20.64 -20.76
N MET A 391 -4.08 -21.01 -20.67
CA MET A 391 -5.18 -20.13 -20.26
C MET A 391 -5.46 -20.16 -18.74
N SER A 392 -4.65 -20.87 -17.95
CA SER A 392 -4.88 -21.12 -16.51
C SER A 392 -6.22 -21.81 -16.18
N ARG A 393 -6.81 -22.53 -17.14
CA ARG A 393 -8.05 -23.31 -16.96
C ARG A 393 -7.71 -24.68 -16.36
N TRP A 394 -7.30 -24.66 -15.09
CA TRP A 394 -6.62 -25.80 -14.43
C TRP A 394 -7.46 -27.10 -14.41
N ARG A 395 -8.77 -27.02 -14.18
CA ARG A 395 -9.65 -28.19 -14.12
C ARG A 395 -9.80 -28.84 -15.49
N GLU A 396 -9.97 -28.04 -16.54
CA GLU A 396 -10.03 -28.50 -17.93
C GLU A 396 -8.68 -29.04 -18.39
N ALA A 397 -7.58 -28.36 -18.09
CA ALA A 397 -6.22 -28.83 -18.37
C ALA A 397 -5.94 -30.19 -17.72
N ALA A 398 -6.27 -30.36 -16.44
CA ALA A 398 -6.14 -31.64 -15.73
C ALA A 398 -7.04 -32.74 -16.33
N THR A 399 -8.24 -32.38 -16.79
CA THR A 399 -9.19 -33.31 -17.44
C THR A 399 -8.64 -33.80 -18.78
N TYR A 400 -8.27 -32.89 -19.68
CA TYR A 400 -7.83 -33.21 -21.02
C TYR A 400 -6.42 -33.85 -21.03
N LEU A 401 -5.44 -33.30 -20.32
CA LEU A 401 -4.12 -33.94 -20.19
C LEU A 401 -4.20 -35.30 -19.45
N GLY A 402 -5.17 -35.47 -18.55
CA GLY A 402 -5.45 -36.76 -17.91
C GLY A 402 -6.00 -37.81 -18.87
N ARG A 403 -6.92 -37.43 -19.77
CA ARG A 403 -7.46 -38.30 -20.84
C ARG A 403 -6.43 -38.60 -21.94
N ALA A 404 -5.42 -37.74 -22.13
CA ALA A 404 -4.41 -37.87 -23.18
C ALA A 404 -3.43 -39.06 -23.01
N GLY A 405 -3.42 -39.74 -21.85
CA GLY A 405 -2.57 -40.92 -21.64
C GLY A 405 -1.07 -40.63 -21.71
N LEU A 406 -0.64 -39.45 -21.21
CA LEU A 406 0.73 -38.96 -21.32
C LEU A 406 1.77 -39.91 -20.71
N ASP A 407 2.76 -40.32 -21.51
CA ASP A 407 3.99 -40.97 -21.03
C ASP A 407 5.06 -39.93 -20.67
N PRO A 408 5.48 -39.81 -19.39
CA PRO A 408 6.57 -38.93 -18.98
C PRO A 408 7.93 -39.26 -19.60
N ALA A 409 8.11 -40.42 -20.26
CA ALA A 409 9.31 -40.72 -21.05
C ALA A 409 9.35 -40.01 -22.41
N VAL A 410 8.18 -39.65 -22.95
CA VAL A 410 8.03 -39.07 -24.30
C VAL A 410 7.66 -37.58 -24.25
N ARG A 411 7.00 -37.13 -23.16
CA ARG A 411 6.58 -35.73 -22.93
C ARG A 411 6.61 -35.34 -21.43
N PRO A 412 7.79 -35.31 -20.77
CA PRO A 412 7.88 -34.94 -19.36
C PRO A 412 7.32 -33.52 -19.08
N GLU A 413 7.39 -32.60 -20.04
CA GLU A 413 6.87 -31.23 -19.94
C GLU A 413 5.35 -31.22 -19.79
N LEU A 414 4.63 -32.04 -20.58
CA LEU A 414 3.18 -32.14 -20.50
C LEU A 414 2.74 -32.92 -19.25
N SER A 415 3.53 -33.91 -18.80
CA SER A 415 3.32 -34.56 -17.51
C SER A 415 3.51 -33.59 -16.34
N PHE A 416 4.42 -32.62 -16.46
CA PHE A 416 4.58 -31.51 -15.51
C PHE A 416 3.40 -30.54 -15.55
N TYR A 417 2.92 -30.15 -16.74
CA TYR A 417 1.71 -29.31 -16.88
C TYR A 417 0.47 -29.98 -16.27
N LEU A 418 0.31 -31.30 -16.44
CA LEU A 418 -0.73 -32.09 -15.77
C LEU A 418 -0.57 -32.06 -14.23
N ALA A 419 0.66 -32.13 -13.70
CA ALA A 419 0.90 -32.04 -12.27
C ALA A 419 0.52 -30.66 -11.69
N VAL A 420 0.94 -29.58 -12.36
CA VAL A 420 0.57 -28.20 -12.00
C VAL A 420 -0.94 -28.00 -12.07
N ALA A 421 -1.59 -28.41 -13.17
CA ALA A 421 -3.04 -28.28 -13.35
C ALA A 421 -3.85 -29.06 -12.30
N ARG A 422 -3.40 -30.26 -11.91
CA ARG A 422 -4.01 -31.02 -10.81
C ARG A 422 -3.85 -30.33 -9.46
N PHE A 423 -2.64 -29.83 -9.16
CA PHE A 423 -2.37 -29.13 -7.91
C PHE A 423 -3.24 -27.87 -7.75
N GLU A 424 -3.25 -26.99 -8.76
CA GLU A 424 -4.06 -25.75 -8.75
C GLU A 424 -5.58 -26.02 -8.90
N SER A 425 -6.00 -27.27 -9.11
CA SER A 425 -7.41 -27.69 -9.04
C SER A 425 -7.78 -28.51 -7.80
N GLY A 426 -6.83 -28.76 -6.89
CA GLY A 426 -7.02 -29.46 -5.61
C GLY A 426 -6.66 -30.95 -5.59
N ASP A 427 -6.30 -31.56 -6.72
CA ASP A 427 -5.87 -32.98 -6.79
C ASP A 427 -4.39 -33.13 -6.44
N LEU A 428 -4.05 -32.97 -5.16
CA LEU A 428 -2.68 -33.06 -4.65
C LEU A 428 -2.04 -34.43 -4.92
N GLU A 429 -2.77 -35.53 -4.76
CA GLU A 429 -2.22 -36.89 -4.94
C GLU A 429 -2.09 -37.29 -6.42
N GLY A 430 -2.97 -36.82 -7.30
CA GLY A 430 -2.76 -36.90 -8.74
C GLY A 430 -1.65 -35.97 -9.25
N ALA A 431 -1.42 -34.83 -8.59
CA ALA A 431 -0.31 -33.94 -8.88
C ALA A 431 1.04 -34.56 -8.51
N LYS A 432 1.19 -35.08 -7.28
CA LYS A 432 2.39 -35.79 -6.81
C LYS A 432 2.77 -36.94 -7.76
N ARG A 433 1.79 -37.77 -8.16
CA ARG A 433 2.01 -38.88 -9.10
C ARG A 433 2.47 -38.43 -10.49
N ALA A 434 1.85 -37.40 -11.06
CA ALA A 434 2.25 -36.85 -12.35
C ALA A 434 3.65 -36.21 -12.30
N LEU A 435 3.94 -35.46 -11.23
CA LEU A 435 5.22 -34.82 -11.00
C LEU A 435 6.37 -35.83 -10.84
N ALA A 436 6.15 -36.91 -10.08
CA ALA A 436 7.16 -37.93 -9.81
C ALA A 436 7.65 -38.63 -11.10
N GLY A 437 6.77 -38.83 -12.08
CA GLY A 437 7.14 -39.37 -13.40
C GLY A 437 7.90 -38.38 -14.28
N ALA A 438 7.61 -37.07 -14.16
CA ALA A 438 8.21 -36.01 -14.96
C ALA A 438 9.60 -35.59 -14.47
N LEU A 439 9.76 -35.38 -13.15
CA LEU A 439 10.97 -34.78 -12.54
C LEU A 439 12.31 -35.39 -13.01
N PRO A 440 12.49 -36.72 -13.17
CA PRO A 440 13.77 -37.30 -13.59
C PRO A 440 14.22 -36.93 -15.01
N ARG A 441 13.36 -36.26 -15.80
CA ARG A 441 13.59 -35.92 -17.21
C ARG A 441 13.38 -34.44 -17.54
N LEU A 442 12.96 -33.63 -16.58
CA LEU A 442 12.85 -32.18 -16.73
C LEU A 442 14.20 -31.50 -16.53
N ALA A 443 14.48 -30.46 -17.30
CA ALA A 443 15.51 -29.50 -16.92
C ALA A 443 15.09 -28.74 -15.65
N PRO A 444 15.97 -28.56 -14.65
CA PRO A 444 15.67 -27.75 -13.48
C PRO A 444 15.49 -26.28 -13.87
N SER A 445 14.56 -25.60 -13.21
CA SER A 445 14.29 -24.17 -13.39
C SER A 445 13.57 -23.62 -12.15
N PRO A 446 13.62 -22.30 -11.89
CA PRO A 446 12.92 -21.69 -10.76
C PRO A 446 11.43 -22.03 -10.70
N PHE A 447 10.78 -22.15 -11.87
CA PHE A 447 9.38 -22.57 -12.01
C PHE A 447 9.16 -24.04 -11.61
N VAL A 448 9.97 -24.96 -12.14
CA VAL A 448 9.89 -26.39 -11.79
C VAL A 448 10.17 -26.61 -10.30
N ASP A 449 11.20 -25.96 -9.74
CA ASP A 449 11.53 -26.12 -8.32
C ASP A 449 10.51 -25.46 -7.38
N SER A 450 9.86 -24.37 -7.79
CA SER A 450 8.75 -23.75 -7.04
C SER A 450 7.56 -24.70 -6.91
N TYR A 451 7.09 -25.28 -8.02
CA TYR A 451 6.00 -26.27 -7.98
C TYR A 451 6.42 -27.59 -7.36
N ARG A 452 7.67 -28.02 -7.52
CA ARG A 452 8.22 -29.19 -6.84
C ARG A 452 8.13 -29.07 -5.32
N ARG A 453 8.46 -27.90 -4.76
CA ARG A 453 8.23 -27.62 -3.33
C ARG A 453 6.74 -27.69 -3.01
N ARG A 454 5.90 -26.86 -3.64
CA ARG A 454 4.44 -26.77 -3.36
C ARG A 454 3.70 -28.12 -3.45
N ILE A 455 4.10 -29.03 -4.36
CA ILE A 455 3.44 -30.33 -4.58
C ILE A 455 3.99 -31.44 -3.68
N LEU A 456 5.30 -31.52 -3.45
CA LEU A 456 5.92 -32.60 -2.66
C LEU A 456 6.01 -32.29 -1.17
N ALA A 457 6.25 -31.02 -0.85
CA ALA A 457 6.24 -30.46 0.49
C ALA A 457 5.28 -29.25 0.54
N PRO A 458 3.96 -29.45 0.37
CA PRO A 458 3.00 -28.46 0.81
C PRO A 458 3.23 -28.29 2.32
N GLU A 459 3.73 -27.12 2.72
CA GLU A 459 4.02 -26.85 4.11
C GLU A 459 2.72 -26.98 4.92
N ALA A 460 2.77 -27.69 6.05
CA ALA A 460 1.63 -27.81 6.95
C ALA A 460 1.39 -26.41 7.52
N GLY A 461 0.35 -25.75 7.00
CA GLY A 461 0.27 -24.29 6.99
C GLY A 461 0.24 -23.62 8.36
N ASP A 462 0.82 -22.41 8.39
CA ASP A 462 0.49 -21.34 9.34
C ASP A 462 -0.99 -20.93 9.22
#